data_AF-A0AAD7TQ63-F1
#
_entry.id   AF-A0AAD7TQ63-F1
#
_cell.length_a   1.000
_cell.length_b   1.000
_cell.length_c   1.000
_cell.angle_alpha   90.00
_cell.angle_beta   90.00
_cell.angle_gamma   90.00
#
_symmetry.space_group_name_H-M   'P 1'
#
loop_
_entity.id
_entity.type
_entity.pdbx_description
1 polymer ?
#
loop_
_entity_poly.entity_id
_entity_poly.type
_entity_poly.pdbx_seq_one_letter_code
_entity_poly.pdbx_strand_id
1 'polypeptide(L)'
;MENSRLPIDICERILDHCTNNRLSTDGSDQVLTTCSLVCTAWRHRSCYNLYFVVRIRDQVQCRLFLDAITDHPERAAWVQYLYINPSEHSKYIPLATLLSPSLLTHCKFMEFQLREIDYCYPAHYVSRVLAPLLGQHPSITWLSAWVDGYQIRIDDVFRILQLNPRIDQLKLCEHTMHLPLEKDAKRLARAKFKPPVHLWYLEVVGYHTPVMLCETDIVTIHHIFAVYIAHLSA
;
A
#
# COMPACT_ATOMS: atom_id res chain seq x y z
N MET A 1 2.45 -33.06 -13.32
CA MET A 1 1.28 -33.01 -12.42
C MET A 1 0.24 -34.09 -12.75
N GLU A 2 0.51 -34.96 -13.73
CA GLU A 2 -0.38 -36.02 -14.19
C GLU A 2 -0.73 -37.06 -13.10
N ASN A 3 0.01 -37.08 -11.98
CA ASN A 3 -0.19 -37.98 -10.85
C ASN A 3 -0.74 -37.30 -9.58
N SER A 4 -1.09 -36.01 -9.62
CA SER A 4 -1.79 -35.36 -8.50
C SER A 4 -3.23 -35.85 -8.46
N ARG A 5 -3.70 -36.29 -7.28
CA ARG A 5 -5.13 -36.63 -7.09
C ARG A 5 -6.03 -35.39 -7.05
N LEU A 6 -5.44 -34.21 -6.92
CA LEU A 6 -6.16 -32.94 -6.91
C LEU A 6 -6.09 -32.26 -8.30
N PRO A 7 -7.23 -31.80 -8.85
CA PRO A 7 -7.24 -30.96 -10.05
C PRO A 7 -6.39 -29.70 -9.89
N ILE A 8 -5.86 -29.18 -10.99
CA ILE A 8 -5.02 -27.98 -11.00
C ILE A 8 -5.73 -26.78 -10.37
N ASP A 9 -6.99 -26.56 -10.72
CA ASP A 9 -7.77 -25.42 -10.26
C ASP A 9 -7.93 -25.41 -8.72
N ILE A 10 -8.00 -26.61 -8.11
CA ILE A 10 -8.07 -26.75 -6.65
C ILE A 10 -6.73 -26.39 -6.03
N CYS A 11 -5.62 -26.83 -6.63
CA CYS A 11 -4.27 -26.48 -6.16
C CYS A 11 -4.04 -24.96 -6.23
N GLU A 12 -4.43 -24.31 -7.33
CA GLU A 12 -4.30 -22.85 -7.49
C GLU A 12 -5.15 -22.09 -6.46
N ARG A 13 -6.40 -22.52 -6.22
CA ARG A 13 -7.25 -21.93 -5.17
C ARG A 13 -6.61 -22.03 -3.78
N ILE A 14 -5.96 -23.16 -3.46
CA ILE A 14 -5.24 -23.31 -2.19
C ILE A 14 -4.12 -22.26 -2.09
N LEU A 15 -3.31 -22.10 -3.15
CA LEU A 15 -2.23 -21.11 -3.18
C LEU A 15 -2.76 -19.67 -3.08
N ASP A 16 -3.89 -19.38 -3.71
CA ASP A 16 -4.53 -18.07 -3.63
C ASP A 16 -5.05 -17.78 -2.22
N HIS A 17 -5.62 -18.79 -1.54
CA HIS A 17 -6.01 -18.67 -0.14
C HIS A 17 -4.81 -18.45 0.80
N CYS A 18 -3.66 -19.10 0.55
CA CYS A 18 -2.42 -18.80 1.27
C CYS A 18 -1.99 -17.33 1.09
N THR A 19 -2.35 -16.72 -0.04
CA THR A 19 -2.02 -15.33 -0.38
C THR A 19 -2.93 -14.33 0.34
N ASN A 20 -4.23 -14.61 0.44
CA ASN A 20 -5.17 -13.71 1.14
C ASN A 20 -4.88 -13.62 2.64
N ASN A 21 -4.39 -14.70 3.25
CA ASN A 21 -3.92 -14.69 4.65
C ASN A 21 -2.62 -13.86 4.85
N ARG A 22 -1.93 -13.45 3.78
CA ARG A 22 -0.74 -12.59 3.87
C ARG A 22 -1.06 -11.22 4.45
N LEU A 23 -2.32 -10.77 4.43
CA LEU A 23 -2.71 -9.49 5.04
C LEU A 23 -2.59 -9.51 6.58
N SER A 24 -2.46 -10.70 7.19
CA SER A 24 -2.62 -10.87 8.64
C SER A 24 -1.37 -11.38 9.38
N THR A 25 -0.40 -12.05 8.74
CA THR A 25 0.79 -12.61 9.45
C THR A 25 2.02 -12.86 8.57
N ASP A 26 3.21 -12.84 9.19
CA ASP A 26 4.54 -13.02 8.59
C ASP A 26 4.87 -14.45 8.08
N GLY A 27 4.00 -15.44 8.28
CA GLY A 27 4.29 -16.85 7.96
C GLY A 27 3.91 -17.30 6.54
N SER A 28 3.11 -16.52 5.84
CA SER A 28 2.53 -16.88 4.54
C SER A 28 3.55 -16.96 3.40
N ASP A 29 4.64 -16.19 3.50
CA ASP A 29 5.67 -16.12 2.46
C ASP A 29 6.47 -17.43 2.44
N GLN A 30 6.77 -17.98 3.61
CA GLN A 30 7.46 -19.26 3.76
C GLN A 30 6.64 -20.41 3.17
N VAL A 31 5.32 -20.40 3.34
CA VAL A 31 4.42 -21.39 2.76
C VAL A 31 4.48 -21.34 1.23
N LEU A 32 4.33 -20.16 0.63
CA LEU A 32 4.38 -19.99 -0.82
C LEU A 32 5.77 -20.33 -1.39
N THR A 33 6.86 -19.95 -0.70
CA THR A 33 8.21 -20.37 -1.07
C THR A 33 8.34 -21.88 -1.05
N THR A 34 7.86 -22.55 -0.01
CA THR A 34 7.88 -24.01 0.08
C THR A 34 7.07 -24.63 -1.06
N CYS A 35 5.85 -24.15 -1.30
CA CYS A 35 4.99 -24.60 -2.41
C CYS A 35 5.65 -24.44 -3.77
N SER A 36 6.41 -23.36 -3.98
CA SER A 36 7.15 -23.12 -5.23
C SER A 36 8.25 -24.15 -5.51
N LEU A 37 8.74 -24.82 -4.46
CA LEU A 37 9.80 -25.83 -4.53
C LEU A 37 9.25 -27.26 -4.66
N VAL A 38 7.98 -27.50 -4.29
CA VAL A 38 7.37 -28.84 -4.29
C VAL A 38 7.30 -29.43 -5.70
N CYS A 39 6.75 -28.69 -6.67
CA CYS A 39 6.66 -29.16 -8.05
C CYS A 39 6.57 -28.02 -9.07
N THR A 40 6.91 -28.31 -10.33
CA THR A 40 6.90 -27.34 -11.44
C THR A 40 5.51 -26.74 -11.69
N ALA A 41 4.45 -27.49 -11.45
CA ALA A 41 3.10 -27.02 -11.67
C ALA A 41 2.66 -25.96 -10.64
N TRP A 42 3.12 -26.09 -9.38
CA TRP A 42 2.84 -25.11 -8.33
C TRP A 42 3.77 -23.92 -8.41
N ARG A 43 4.96 -24.10 -9.01
CA ARG A 43 5.99 -23.08 -9.11
C ARG A 43 5.48 -21.78 -9.73
N HIS A 44 4.81 -21.84 -10.88
CA HIS A 44 4.36 -20.63 -11.57
C HIS A 44 3.35 -19.83 -10.73
N ARG A 45 2.29 -20.46 -10.23
CA ARG A 45 1.26 -19.80 -9.41
C ARG A 45 1.80 -19.32 -8.07
N SER A 46 2.66 -20.10 -7.42
CA SER A 46 3.30 -19.71 -6.16
C SER A 46 4.23 -18.51 -6.34
N CYS A 47 5.04 -18.51 -7.40
CA CYS A 47 5.86 -17.35 -7.76
C CYS A 47 4.98 -16.13 -8.05
N TYR A 48 3.94 -16.27 -8.87
CA TYR A 48 3.00 -15.18 -9.12
C TYR A 48 2.47 -14.58 -7.81
N ASN A 49 2.00 -15.43 -6.89
CA ASN A 49 1.46 -15.01 -5.60
C ASN A 49 2.50 -14.35 -4.68
N LEU A 50 3.77 -14.78 -4.73
CA LEU A 50 4.88 -14.15 -4.00
C LEU A 50 5.12 -12.71 -4.46
N TYR A 51 5.08 -12.46 -5.77
CA TYR A 51 5.28 -11.12 -6.35
C TYR A 51 4.00 -10.29 -6.43
N PHE A 52 2.82 -10.90 -6.32
CA PHE A 52 1.54 -10.19 -6.38
C PHE A 52 1.39 -9.15 -5.26
N VAL A 53 1.81 -9.53 -4.05
CA VAL A 53 1.93 -8.65 -2.88
C VAL A 53 3.39 -8.60 -2.44
N VAL A 54 4.02 -7.43 -2.58
CA VAL A 54 5.41 -7.20 -2.17
C VAL A 54 5.43 -6.36 -0.91
N ARG A 55 6.21 -6.79 0.08
CA ARG A 55 6.45 -6.04 1.32
C ARG A 55 7.93 -5.75 1.46
N ILE A 56 8.28 -4.47 1.61
CA ILE A 56 9.64 -4.02 1.80
C ILE A 56 9.73 -3.32 3.16
N ARG A 57 10.53 -3.90 4.05
CA ARG A 57 10.77 -3.37 5.41
C ARG A 57 12.14 -2.77 5.59
N ASP A 58 13.07 -3.16 4.75
CA ASP A 58 14.44 -2.67 4.84
C ASP A 58 15.14 -2.63 3.48
N GLN A 59 16.33 -2.02 3.51
CA GLN A 59 17.18 -1.87 2.34
C GLN A 59 17.62 -3.21 1.76
N VAL A 60 17.79 -4.25 2.59
CA VAL A 60 18.20 -5.60 2.13
C VAL A 60 17.07 -6.23 1.33
N GLN A 61 15.85 -6.21 1.85
CA GLN A 61 14.65 -6.68 1.14
C GLN A 61 14.42 -5.91 -0.15
N CYS A 62 14.59 -4.58 -0.12
CA CYS A 62 14.51 -3.74 -1.30
C CYS A 62 15.50 -4.18 -2.36
N ARG A 63 16.76 -4.41 -1.97
CA ARG A 63 17.82 -4.85 -2.88
C ARG A 63 17.53 -6.23 -3.44
N LEU A 64 17.17 -7.21 -2.61
CA LEU A 64 16.86 -8.57 -3.05
C LEU A 64 15.69 -8.58 -4.04
N PHE A 65 14.67 -7.76 -3.79
CA PHE A 65 13.55 -7.59 -4.72
C PHE A 65 14.01 -6.99 -6.05
N LEU A 66 14.81 -5.91 -6.02
CA LEU A 66 15.36 -5.28 -7.22
C LEU A 66 16.26 -6.22 -8.02
N ASP A 67 17.11 -6.99 -7.35
CA ASP A 67 17.97 -7.99 -8.00
C ASP A 67 17.09 -9.07 -8.66
N ALA A 68 16.08 -9.58 -7.96
CA ALA A 68 15.21 -10.64 -8.46
C ALA A 68 14.35 -10.24 -9.67
N ILE A 69 13.85 -8.99 -9.71
CA ILE A 69 13.12 -8.46 -10.88
C ILE A 69 14.08 -8.01 -12.00
N THR A 70 15.34 -7.70 -11.69
CA THR A 70 16.36 -7.44 -12.73
C THR A 70 16.70 -8.73 -13.46
N ASP A 71 16.87 -9.83 -12.73
CA ASP A 71 17.11 -11.16 -13.30
C ASP A 71 15.88 -11.70 -14.06
N HIS A 72 14.68 -11.30 -13.63
CA HIS A 72 13.40 -11.77 -14.19
C HIS A 72 12.41 -10.61 -14.39
N PRO A 73 12.61 -9.77 -15.42
CA PRO A 73 11.81 -8.56 -15.64
C PRO A 73 10.32 -8.80 -15.79
N GLU A 74 9.90 -9.98 -16.26
CA GLU A 74 8.50 -10.34 -16.41
C GLU A 74 7.73 -10.35 -15.08
N ARG A 75 8.43 -10.55 -13.95
CA ARG A 75 7.83 -10.60 -12.61
C ARG A 75 7.43 -9.22 -12.09
N ALA A 76 8.07 -8.16 -12.59
CA ALA A 76 7.72 -6.79 -12.27
C ALA A 76 6.25 -6.50 -12.61
N ALA A 77 5.76 -7.06 -13.72
CA ALA A 77 4.37 -6.94 -14.16
C ALA A 77 3.36 -7.70 -13.28
N TRP A 78 3.81 -8.56 -12.36
CA TRP A 78 2.93 -9.28 -11.44
C TRP A 78 2.62 -8.49 -10.16
N VAL A 79 3.45 -7.49 -9.85
CA VAL A 79 3.29 -6.67 -8.63
C VAL A 79 2.04 -5.81 -8.75
N GLN A 80 1.03 -6.09 -7.91
CA GLN A 80 -0.20 -5.30 -7.84
C GLN A 80 -0.32 -4.50 -6.54
N TYR A 81 0.26 -5.01 -5.46
CA TYR A 81 0.22 -4.39 -4.13
C TYR A 81 1.65 -4.25 -3.59
N LEU A 82 2.05 -3.02 -3.29
CA LEU A 82 3.33 -2.73 -2.66
C LEU A 82 3.11 -2.13 -1.28
N TYR A 83 3.69 -2.76 -0.27
CA TYR A 83 3.71 -2.26 1.11
C TYR A 83 5.13 -1.89 1.49
N ILE A 84 5.36 -0.62 1.81
CA ILE A 84 6.63 -0.09 2.31
C ILE A 84 6.41 0.21 3.79
N ASN A 85 6.89 -0.69 4.65
CA ASN A 85 6.74 -0.59 6.09
C ASN A 85 8.11 -0.74 6.75
N PRO A 86 8.88 0.37 6.84
CA PRO A 86 10.20 0.34 7.47
C PRO A 86 10.13 -0.28 8.86
N SER A 87 11.00 -1.24 9.16
CA SER A 87 11.14 -1.74 10.54
C SER A 87 11.82 -0.68 11.42
N GLU A 88 11.58 -0.73 12.73
CA GLU A 88 12.11 0.22 13.74
C GLU A 88 13.65 0.32 13.78
N HIS A 89 14.34 -0.59 13.09
CA HIS A 89 15.81 -0.62 13.02
C HIS A 89 16.34 -0.47 11.59
N SER A 90 15.44 -0.24 10.63
CA SER A 90 15.77 -0.15 9.23
C SER A 90 16.35 1.20 8.89
N LYS A 91 17.44 1.18 8.12
CA LYS A 91 18.02 2.38 7.51
C LYS A 91 17.36 2.53 6.15
N TYR A 92 16.61 3.62 5.96
CA TYR A 92 16.19 4.21 4.68
C TYR A 92 15.97 3.23 3.50
N ILE A 93 14.72 3.07 3.06
CA ILE A 93 14.41 2.35 1.81
C ILE A 93 14.58 3.33 0.62
N PRO A 94 15.40 3.00 -0.41
CA PRO A 94 15.67 3.87 -1.55
C PRO A 94 14.48 3.92 -2.53
N LEU A 95 13.45 4.70 -2.19
CA LEU A 95 12.19 4.75 -2.93
C LEU A 95 12.35 5.23 -4.38
N ALA A 96 13.31 6.10 -4.68
CA ALA A 96 13.57 6.51 -6.06
C ALA A 96 13.98 5.32 -6.96
N THR A 97 14.71 4.35 -6.39
CA THR A 97 15.11 3.14 -7.11
C THR A 97 13.96 2.12 -7.16
N LEU A 98 13.27 1.93 -6.04
CA LEU A 98 12.14 1.00 -5.94
C LEU A 98 10.97 1.41 -6.86
N LEU A 99 10.70 2.71 -6.95
CA LEU A 99 9.65 3.31 -7.76
C LEU A 99 10.20 3.72 -9.14
N SER A 100 11.11 2.94 -9.73
CA SER A 100 11.45 3.14 -11.15
C SER A 100 10.23 2.82 -12.02
N PRO A 101 9.85 3.66 -13.01
CA PRO A 101 8.67 3.46 -13.86
C PRO A 101 8.63 2.10 -14.58
N SER A 102 9.79 1.49 -14.79
CA SER A 102 9.91 0.18 -15.43
C SER A 102 9.51 -1.00 -14.54
N LEU A 103 9.43 -0.82 -13.21
CA LEU A 103 9.28 -1.91 -12.25
C LEU A 103 7.84 -2.12 -11.77
N LEU A 104 7.03 -1.07 -11.71
CA LEU A 104 5.70 -1.11 -11.09
C LEU A 104 4.58 -0.83 -12.10
N THR A 105 4.76 -1.33 -13.32
CA THR A 105 3.88 -1.06 -14.47
C THR A 105 2.42 -1.46 -14.23
N HIS A 106 2.16 -2.44 -13.34
CA HIS A 106 0.81 -2.90 -12.98
C HIS A 106 0.47 -2.72 -11.48
N CYS A 107 1.31 -2.03 -10.72
CA CYS A 107 1.06 -1.79 -9.30
C CYS A 107 -0.14 -0.85 -9.14
N LYS A 108 -1.23 -1.33 -8.54
CA LYS A 108 -2.47 -0.56 -8.36
C LYS A 108 -2.56 0.08 -6.99
N PHE A 109 -2.07 -0.64 -5.99
CA PHE A 109 -2.12 -0.24 -4.59
C PHE A 109 -0.71 -0.04 -4.05
N MET A 110 -0.52 1.07 -3.36
CA MET A 110 0.68 1.32 -2.59
C MET A 110 0.33 1.75 -1.18
N GLU A 111 0.95 1.10 -0.20
CA GLU A 111 0.95 1.54 1.18
C GLU A 111 2.35 1.92 1.62
N PHE A 112 2.46 3.02 2.35
CA PHE A 112 3.72 3.52 2.87
C PHE A 112 3.56 3.98 4.32
N GLN A 113 4.46 3.53 5.19
CA GLN A 113 4.54 3.98 6.58
C GLN A 113 5.70 4.96 6.75
N LEU A 114 5.38 6.18 7.18
CA LEU A 114 6.28 7.23 7.61
C LEU A 114 6.28 7.28 9.13
N ARG A 115 7.40 6.97 9.75
CA ARG A 115 7.58 7.09 11.20
C ARG A 115 8.65 8.12 11.49
N GLU A 116 8.33 9.11 12.32
CA GLU A 116 9.27 10.16 12.71
C GLU A 116 10.42 9.59 13.54
N ILE A 117 10.12 8.56 14.33
CA ILE A 117 11.03 7.90 15.27
C ILE A 117 12.30 7.38 14.57
N ASP A 118 12.22 7.03 13.29
CA ASP A 118 13.31 6.37 12.56
C ASP A 118 14.16 7.34 11.72
N TYR A 119 13.85 8.64 11.69
CA TYR A 119 14.53 9.68 10.88
C TYR A 119 14.70 9.34 9.39
N CYS A 120 14.01 8.30 8.88
CA CYS A 120 14.30 7.75 7.56
C CYS A 120 13.82 8.66 6.43
N TYR A 121 12.79 9.48 6.68
CA TYR A 121 12.21 10.35 5.66
C TYR A 121 11.87 11.72 6.26
N PRO A 122 12.46 12.83 5.79
CA PRO A 122 12.06 14.16 6.24
C PRO A 122 10.55 14.42 6.02
N ALA A 123 9.92 15.28 6.82
CA ALA A 123 8.48 15.60 6.68
C ALA A 123 8.09 16.02 5.25
N HIS A 124 8.95 16.78 4.57
CA HIS A 124 8.75 17.25 3.20
C HIS A 124 9.04 16.19 2.12
N TYR A 125 9.49 14.99 2.50
CA TYR A 125 9.81 13.91 1.58
C TYR A 125 8.58 13.45 0.81
N VAL A 126 7.42 13.42 1.46
CA VAL A 126 6.15 13.05 0.84
C VAL A 126 5.84 13.94 -0.37
N SER A 127 5.88 15.25 -0.18
CA SER A 127 5.47 16.18 -1.23
C SER A 127 6.57 16.50 -2.24
N ARG A 128 7.85 16.38 -1.86
CA ARG A 128 8.98 16.69 -2.75
C ARG A 128 9.55 15.48 -3.48
N VAL A 129 9.45 14.28 -2.92
CA VAL A 129 10.05 13.07 -3.48
C VAL A 129 8.97 12.06 -3.85
N LEU A 130 8.11 11.67 -2.91
CA LEU A 130 7.10 10.64 -3.17
C LEU A 130 6.07 11.11 -4.21
N ALA A 131 5.52 12.32 -4.08
CA ALA A 131 4.50 12.82 -5.00
C ALA A 131 4.96 12.89 -6.47
N PRO A 132 6.17 13.41 -6.80
CA PRO A 132 6.70 13.33 -8.16
C PRO A 132 7.00 11.91 -8.62
N LEU A 133 7.49 11.03 -7.75
CA LEU A 133 7.77 9.63 -8.10
C LEU A 133 6.49 8.89 -8.45
N LEU A 134 5.44 9.01 -7.64
CA LEU A 134 4.12 8.45 -7.91
C LEU A 134 3.56 8.94 -9.27
N GLY A 135 3.86 10.19 -9.66
CA GLY A 135 3.38 10.76 -10.91
C GLY A 135 3.91 10.04 -12.16
N GLN A 136 4.98 9.27 -11.99
CA GLN A 136 5.59 8.44 -13.03
C GLN A 136 4.94 7.05 -13.13
N HIS A 137 4.03 6.69 -12.22
CA HIS A 137 3.37 5.39 -12.13
C HIS A 137 1.88 5.50 -12.45
N PRO A 138 1.52 5.41 -13.75
CA PRO A 138 0.14 5.58 -14.19
C PRO A 138 -0.84 4.52 -13.67
N SER A 139 -0.32 3.39 -13.18
CA SER A 139 -1.04 2.22 -12.69
C SER A 139 -1.53 2.37 -11.25
N ILE A 140 -0.89 3.22 -10.45
CA ILE A 140 -1.24 3.40 -9.04
C ILE A 140 -2.49 4.26 -8.96
N THR A 141 -3.58 3.66 -8.51
CA THR A 141 -4.86 4.35 -8.30
C THR A 141 -5.17 4.49 -6.81
N TRP A 142 -4.69 3.57 -5.98
CA TRP A 142 -4.90 3.61 -4.54
C TRP A 142 -3.60 3.82 -3.78
N LEU A 143 -3.55 4.91 -3.00
CA LEU A 143 -2.47 5.23 -2.07
C LEU A 143 -2.96 5.20 -0.61
N SER A 144 -2.23 4.50 0.25
CA SER A 144 -2.39 4.51 1.70
C SER A 144 -1.09 5.03 2.34
N ALA A 145 -1.17 6.06 3.17
CA ALA A 145 -0.03 6.56 3.92
C ALA A 145 -0.34 6.54 5.42
N TRP A 146 0.49 5.85 6.18
CA TRP A 146 0.48 5.87 7.64
C TRP A 146 1.57 6.82 8.09
N VAL A 147 1.21 7.78 8.92
CA VAL A 147 2.13 8.82 9.33
C VAL A 147 2.10 8.92 10.84
N ASP A 148 3.23 8.57 11.44
CA ASP A 148 3.43 8.60 12.88
C ASP A 148 4.48 9.64 13.24
N GLY A 149 4.15 10.54 14.15
CA GLY A 149 4.98 11.69 14.56
C GLY A 149 5.04 12.85 13.56
N TYR A 150 4.84 12.64 12.25
CA TYR A 150 4.84 13.76 11.30
C TYR A 150 3.47 14.42 11.15
N GLN A 151 3.46 15.75 11.25
CA GLN A 151 2.34 16.56 10.74
C GLN A 151 2.39 16.59 9.21
N ILE A 152 1.56 15.77 8.53
CA ILE A 152 1.34 15.95 7.09
C ILE A 152 0.62 17.28 6.90
N ARG A 153 1.23 18.22 6.18
CA ARG A 153 0.53 19.46 5.87
C ARG A 153 -0.51 19.18 4.80
N ILE A 154 -1.65 19.86 4.90
CA ILE A 154 -2.67 19.76 3.85
C ILE A 154 -2.13 20.13 2.46
N ASP A 155 -1.16 21.04 2.40
CA ASP A 155 -0.48 21.43 1.15
C ASP A 155 0.28 20.25 0.52
N ASP A 156 0.80 19.32 1.33
CA ASP A 156 1.46 18.10 0.86
C ASP A 156 0.45 17.14 0.22
N VAL A 157 -0.72 17.00 0.86
CA VAL A 157 -1.85 16.21 0.32
C VAL A 157 -2.32 16.79 -1.01
N PHE A 158 -2.52 18.12 -1.08
CA PHE A 158 -2.86 18.80 -2.32
C PHE A 158 -1.84 18.53 -3.41
N ARG A 159 -0.54 18.61 -3.08
CA ARG A 159 0.52 18.36 -4.06
C ARG A 159 0.50 16.90 -4.55
N ILE A 160 0.29 15.93 -3.66
CA ILE A 160 0.12 14.52 -4.07
C ILE A 160 -1.01 14.42 -5.09
N LEU A 161 -2.20 14.90 -4.76
CA LEU A 161 -3.37 14.79 -5.64
C LEU A 161 -3.22 15.56 -6.96
N GLN A 162 -2.57 16.72 -6.93
CA GLN A 162 -2.29 17.53 -8.13
C GLN A 162 -1.31 16.84 -9.08
N LEU A 163 -0.25 16.26 -8.54
CA LEU A 163 0.77 15.55 -9.33
C LEU A 163 0.29 14.15 -9.76
N ASN A 164 -0.71 13.60 -9.08
CA ASN A 164 -1.19 12.24 -9.28
C ASN A 164 -2.72 12.22 -9.50
N PRO A 165 -3.22 12.81 -10.61
CA PRO A 165 -4.66 12.95 -10.85
C PRO A 165 -5.39 11.61 -11.10
N ARG A 166 -4.66 10.50 -11.15
CA ARG A 166 -5.18 9.14 -11.33
C ARG A 166 -5.46 8.42 -10.02
N ILE A 167 -4.98 8.97 -8.90
CA ILE A 167 -5.27 8.42 -7.58
C ILE A 167 -6.76 8.65 -7.33
N ASP A 168 -7.53 7.57 -7.36
CA ASP A 168 -8.96 7.57 -7.08
C ASP A 168 -9.23 7.31 -5.60
N GLN A 169 -8.29 6.68 -4.89
CA GLN A 169 -8.39 6.40 -3.46
C GLN A 169 -7.15 6.87 -2.73
N LEU A 170 -7.33 7.78 -1.77
CA LEU A 170 -6.28 8.24 -0.88
C LEU A 170 -6.70 7.99 0.56
N LYS A 171 -5.93 7.15 1.27
CA LYS A 171 -6.08 6.92 2.70
C LYS A 171 -4.90 7.53 3.44
N LEU A 172 -5.19 8.42 4.39
CA LEU A 172 -4.19 8.97 5.30
C LEU A 172 -4.55 8.54 6.72
N CYS A 173 -3.63 7.88 7.41
CA CYS A 173 -3.77 7.45 8.80
C CYS A 173 -2.73 8.17 9.65
N GLU A 174 -3.14 8.79 10.75
CA GLU A 174 -2.24 9.47 11.69
C GLU A 174 -2.39 8.83 13.09
N HIS A 175 -1.28 8.49 13.75
CA HIS A 175 -1.31 7.82 15.06
C HIS A 175 -1.33 8.77 16.26
N THR A 176 -1.02 10.05 16.08
CA THR A 176 -0.92 11.04 17.16
C THR A 176 -1.52 12.37 16.72
N MET A 177 -2.66 12.75 17.30
CA MET A 177 -3.42 13.91 16.83
C MET A 177 -2.91 15.23 17.41
N HIS A 178 -2.54 16.15 16.51
CA HIS A 178 -2.81 17.59 16.63
C HIS A 178 -2.85 18.25 15.24
N LEU A 179 -3.97 18.11 14.50
CA LEU A 179 -4.28 18.92 13.32
C LEU A 179 -5.60 19.70 13.54
N PRO A 180 -5.71 20.96 13.07
CA PRO A 180 -6.90 21.79 13.24
C PRO A 180 -7.98 21.38 12.22
N LEU A 181 -8.82 20.43 12.62
CA LEU A 181 -9.66 19.59 11.75
C LEU A 181 -10.71 20.29 10.86
N GLU A 182 -11.14 21.52 11.14
CA GLU A 182 -12.31 22.05 10.43
C GLU A 182 -11.99 22.94 9.23
N LYS A 183 -10.97 23.81 9.34
CA LYS A 183 -10.63 24.78 8.28
C LYS A 183 -9.98 24.10 7.08
N ASP A 184 -9.15 23.10 7.34
CA ASP A 184 -8.41 22.38 6.32
C ASP A 184 -9.28 21.37 5.57
N ALA A 185 -10.19 20.66 6.25
CA ALA A 185 -11.20 19.84 5.58
C ALA A 185 -12.09 20.66 4.62
N LYS A 186 -12.53 21.86 5.04
CA LYS A 186 -13.29 22.80 4.19
C LYS A 186 -12.48 23.30 2.98
N ARG A 187 -11.16 23.49 3.13
CA ARG A 187 -10.27 23.82 1.99
C ARG A 187 -10.18 22.67 1.01
N LEU A 188 -10.08 21.43 1.49
CA LEU A 188 -9.99 20.24 0.65
C LEU A 188 -11.28 19.98 -0.15
N ALA A 189 -12.44 20.14 0.50
CA ALA A 189 -13.75 20.00 -0.15
C ALA A 189 -14.01 21.08 -1.23
N ARG A 190 -13.41 22.27 -1.09
CA ARG A 190 -13.54 23.38 -2.06
C ARG A 190 -12.59 23.26 -3.26
N ALA A 191 -11.55 22.46 -3.16
CA ALA A 191 -10.62 22.27 -4.27
C ALA A 191 -11.31 21.47 -5.38
N LYS A 192 -11.37 22.07 -6.57
CA LYS A 192 -11.94 21.43 -7.76
C LYS A 192 -10.97 20.36 -8.28
N PHE A 193 -11.03 19.15 -7.70
CA PHE A 193 -10.40 17.97 -8.28
C PHE A 193 -11.27 17.40 -9.40
N LYS A 194 -10.65 16.77 -10.40
CA LYS A 194 -11.39 15.94 -11.39
C LYS A 194 -11.97 14.70 -10.68
N PRO A 195 -13.13 14.17 -11.11
CA PRO A 195 -14.02 13.36 -10.27
C PRO A 195 -13.61 11.89 -10.11
N PRO A 196 -14.08 11.17 -9.07
CA PRO A 196 -14.08 11.52 -7.66
C PRO A 196 -12.89 10.85 -6.96
N VAL A 197 -12.01 11.62 -6.32
CA VAL A 197 -11.05 11.02 -5.38
C VAL A 197 -11.81 10.70 -4.09
N HIS A 198 -11.98 9.42 -3.81
CA HIS A 198 -12.47 8.93 -2.52
C HIS A 198 -11.37 9.11 -1.47
N LEU A 199 -11.47 10.20 -0.73
CA LEU A 199 -10.59 10.46 0.40
C LEU A 199 -11.13 9.73 1.62
N TRP A 200 -10.35 8.78 2.13
CA TRP A 200 -10.63 8.10 3.38
C TRP A 200 -9.70 8.66 4.46
N TYR A 201 -10.27 9.34 5.44
CA TYR A 201 -9.54 9.74 6.64
C TYR A 201 -9.91 8.79 7.77
N LEU A 202 -8.92 8.10 8.33
CA LEU A 202 -9.11 7.24 9.50
C LEU A 202 -8.29 7.81 10.65
N GLU A 203 -9.01 8.34 11.64
CA GLU A 203 -8.43 8.74 12.92
C GLU A 203 -8.30 7.49 13.80
N VAL A 204 -7.06 7.12 14.17
CA VAL A 204 -6.81 6.03 15.12
C VAL A 204 -6.46 6.66 16.47
N VAL A 205 -7.48 6.87 17.31
CA VAL A 205 -7.28 7.33 18.70
C VAL A 205 -6.75 6.15 19.53
N GLY A 206 -5.48 6.20 19.97
CA GLY A 206 -4.86 5.15 20.81
C GLY A 206 -5.40 5.12 22.26
N TYR A 207 -5.21 4.11 23.12
CA TYR A 207 -4.43 2.86 23.14
C TYR A 207 -5.09 1.87 24.15
N HIS A 208 -4.74 0.58 24.05
CA HIS A 208 -5.01 -0.58 24.95
C HIS A 208 -6.18 -1.53 24.60
N THR A 209 -6.09 -2.21 23.47
CA THR A 209 -6.40 -3.66 23.29
C THR A 209 -6.21 -4.02 21.81
N PRO A 210 -5.74 -5.23 21.45
CA PRO A 210 -5.72 -5.66 20.06
C PRO A 210 -7.18 -6.00 19.67
N VAL A 211 -7.94 -5.01 19.22
CA VAL A 211 -9.21 -5.29 18.54
C VAL A 211 -8.85 -5.70 17.12
N MET A 212 -8.94 -7.01 16.88
CA MET A 212 -9.02 -7.58 15.54
C MET A 212 -10.22 -6.94 14.83
N LEU A 213 -9.96 -6.01 13.91
CA LEU A 213 -10.98 -5.57 12.97
C LEU A 213 -11.03 -6.62 11.86
N CYS A 214 -11.98 -7.56 12.01
CA CYS A 214 -12.38 -8.45 10.93
C CYS A 214 -13.02 -7.61 9.82
N GLU A 215 -12.87 -7.99 8.55
CA GLU A 215 -13.40 -7.28 7.37
C GLU A 215 -14.92 -6.97 7.43
N THR A 216 -15.65 -7.55 8.38
CA THR A 216 -17.07 -7.28 8.63
C THR A 216 -17.36 -6.00 9.43
N ASP A 217 -16.39 -5.42 10.15
CA ASP A 217 -16.62 -4.25 11.02
C ASP A 217 -16.34 -2.89 10.34
N ILE A 218 -16.00 -2.90 9.05
CA ILE A 218 -15.82 -1.69 8.23
C ILE A 218 -17.15 -0.92 8.03
N VAL A 219 -18.28 -1.52 8.39
CA VAL A 219 -19.61 -0.92 8.21
C VAL A 219 -19.88 0.29 9.14
N THR A 220 -19.09 0.52 10.20
CA THR A 220 -19.44 1.54 11.23
C THR A 220 -18.48 2.72 11.36
N ILE A 221 -17.67 3.02 10.34
CA ILE A 221 -17.03 4.35 10.17
C ILE A 221 -17.42 4.96 8.82
N HIS A 222 -18.63 4.65 8.35
CA HIS A 222 -19.24 5.36 7.21
C HIS A 222 -19.83 6.73 7.59
N HIS A 223 -19.80 7.15 8.86
CA HIS A 223 -20.62 8.28 9.34
C HIS A 223 -19.92 9.63 9.52
N ILE A 224 -18.59 9.75 9.37
CA ILE A 224 -17.92 11.04 9.61
C ILE A 224 -17.54 11.79 8.32
N PHE A 225 -17.43 11.11 7.16
CA PHE A 225 -17.18 11.80 5.87
C PHE A 225 -18.23 11.56 4.78
N ALA A 226 -19.01 10.47 4.82
CA ALA A 226 -20.04 10.22 3.80
C ALA A 226 -21.24 11.19 3.90
N VAL A 227 -21.52 11.70 5.11
CA VAL A 227 -22.61 12.67 5.34
C VAL A 227 -22.32 14.03 4.70
N TYR A 228 -21.05 14.39 4.46
CA TYR A 228 -20.70 15.74 4.01
C TYR A 228 -20.69 15.92 2.49
N ILE A 229 -20.50 14.85 1.71
CA ILE A 229 -20.53 14.92 0.23
C ILE A 229 -21.96 14.88 -0.30
N ALA A 230 -22.88 14.16 0.35
CA ALA A 230 -24.27 14.09 -0.07
C ALA A 230 -25.08 15.38 0.20
N HIS A 231 -24.68 16.20 1.18
CA HIS A 231 -25.36 17.46 1.54
C HIS A 231 -24.89 18.69 0.75
N LEU A 232 -23.90 18.56 -0.14
CA LEU A 232 -23.42 19.67 -0.99
C LEU A 232 -23.85 19.57 -2.46
N SER A 233 -24.65 18.55 -2.79
CA SER A 233 -25.26 18.32 -4.10
C SER A 233 -26.80 18.41 -4.09
N ALA A 234 -27.38 19.05 -3.07
CA ALA A 234 -28.78 19.49 -3.01
C ALA A 234 -28.81 20.99 -2.68
#